data_AF-A0A376PWM6-F1
#
_entry.id   AF-A0A376PWM6-F1
#
_cell.length_a   1.000
_cell.length_b   1.000
_cell.length_c   1.000
_cell.angle_alpha   90.00
_cell.angle_beta   90.00
_cell.angle_gamma   90.00
#
_symmetry.space_group_name_H-M   'P 1'
#
loop_
_entity.id
_entity.type
_entity.pdbx_description
1 polymer ?
#
loop_
_entity_poly.entity_id
_entity_poly.type
_entity_poly.pdbx_seq_one_letter_code
_entity_poly.pdbx_strand_id
1 'polypeptide(L)'
;MTNDLYINGKKVDSFGDWSPQTEHPAIAIQRKEHDERIKLEQELKMSPKEIIFVTPEPQEMPDVCRTEALLELECEYYPLLKAQRIKLDIAYDAVKNFEETSKPSEYDIAYEIKSNPFIYYEGNFNDGFGTAIEDVPKVLQSIPEGFRLIDVRQALRGSGQFILMSAKTDEEIL
;
A
#
# COMPACT_ATOMS: atom_id res chain seq x y z
N MET A 1 -22.53 -109.62 27.06
CA MET A 1 -21.19 -110.25 27.15
C MET A 1 -20.20 -109.25 26.60
N THR A 2 -19.42 -108.61 27.46
CA THR A 2 -18.33 -107.71 27.07
C THR A 2 -17.07 -108.55 26.93
N ASN A 3 -16.54 -108.66 25.71
CA ASN A 3 -15.30 -109.36 25.46
C ASN A 3 -14.14 -108.42 25.83
N ASP A 4 -13.46 -108.71 26.94
CA ASP A 4 -12.30 -107.96 27.38
C ASP A 4 -11.15 -108.12 26.37
N LEU A 5 -10.60 -107.00 25.90
CA LEU A 5 -9.47 -106.95 24.97
C LEU A 5 -8.16 -106.95 25.76
N TYR A 6 -7.32 -107.95 25.47
CA TYR A 6 -5.98 -108.09 26.05
C TYR A 6 -4.92 -107.93 24.97
N ILE A 7 -3.94 -107.06 25.20
CA ILE A 7 -2.80 -106.84 24.31
C ILE A 7 -1.53 -106.90 25.15
N ASN A 8 -0.54 -107.70 24.73
CA ASN A 8 0.70 -107.99 25.49
C ASN A 8 0.44 -108.37 26.97
N GLY A 9 -0.63 -109.11 27.25
CA GLY A 9 -0.94 -109.64 28.58
C GLY A 9 -1.58 -108.65 29.56
N LYS A 10 -1.89 -107.40 29.15
CA LYS A 10 -2.62 -106.44 29.98
C LYS A 10 -4.03 -106.19 29.46
N LYS A 11 -5.01 -106.10 30.36
CA LYS A 11 -6.40 -105.73 30.06
C LYS A 11 -6.43 -104.24 29.73
N VAL A 12 -7.00 -103.89 28.57
CA VAL A 12 -7.14 -102.49 28.15
C VAL A 12 -8.50 -101.99 28.65
N ASP A 13 -8.47 -101.10 29.66
CA ASP A 13 -9.70 -100.58 30.29
C ASP A 13 -10.17 -99.26 29.66
N SER A 14 -9.29 -98.52 28.97
CA SER A 14 -9.68 -97.28 28.26
C SER A 14 -8.83 -97.01 27.01
N PHE A 15 -9.35 -96.22 26.06
CA PHE A 15 -8.61 -95.75 24.88
C PHE A 15 -7.37 -94.88 25.21
N GLY A 16 -7.22 -94.43 26.46
CA GLY A 16 -6.05 -93.69 26.93
C GLY A 16 -4.81 -94.56 27.14
N ASP A 17 -4.97 -95.88 27.32
CA ASP A 17 -3.85 -96.84 27.46
C ASP A 17 -3.12 -97.10 26.12
N TRP A 18 -3.56 -96.45 25.05
CA TRP A 18 -3.04 -96.60 23.69
C TRP A 18 -1.89 -95.63 23.36
N SER A 19 -1.64 -94.60 24.18
CA SER A 19 -0.53 -93.67 23.93
C SER A 19 0.79 -94.23 24.48
N PRO A 20 1.89 -94.27 23.71
CA PRO A 20 3.19 -94.63 24.24
C PRO A 20 3.57 -93.69 25.38
N GLN A 21 3.87 -94.23 26.56
CA GLN A 21 4.32 -93.44 27.73
C GLN A 21 5.69 -92.79 27.52
N THR A 22 6.46 -93.28 26.55
CA THR A 22 7.76 -92.75 26.14
C THR A 22 7.69 -92.28 24.70
N GLU A 23 7.80 -90.98 24.50
CA GLU A 23 7.97 -90.37 23.19
C GLU A 23 9.31 -90.79 22.58
N HIS A 24 9.35 -90.98 21.26
CA HIS A 24 10.59 -91.30 20.56
C HIS A 24 11.60 -90.13 20.77
N PRO A 25 12.88 -90.39 21.07
CA PRO A 25 13.85 -89.34 21.42
C PRO A 25 13.99 -88.24 20.35
N ALA A 26 13.77 -88.58 19.07
CA ALA A 26 13.74 -87.61 17.97
C ALA A 26 12.62 -86.55 18.11
N ILE A 27 11.46 -86.91 18.66
CA ILE A 27 10.32 -86.00 18.87
C ILE A 27 10.66 -85.00 19.99
N ALA A 28 11.33 -85.47 21.05
CA ALA A 28 11.78 -84.61 22.13
C ALA A 28 12.82 -83.58 21.65
N ILE A 29 13.71 -83.96 20.73
CA ILE A 29 14.70 -83.05 20.12
C ILE A 29 13.99 -82.02 19.24
N GLN A 30 13.05 -82.45 18.39
CA GLN A 30 12.28 -81.55 17.52
C GLN A 30 11.47 -80.51 18.30
N ARG A 31 10.87 -80.89 19.43
CA ARG A 31 10.16 -79.94 20.30
C ARG A 31 11.09 -78.90 20.92
N LYS A 32 12.28 -79.32 21.39
CA LYS A 32 13.28 -78.39 21.92
C LYS A 32 13.73 -77.38 20.87
N GLU A 33 14.03 -77.85 19.66
CA GLU A 33 14.41 -76.97 18.54
C GLU A 33 13.27 -76.01 18.16
N HIS A 34 12.02 -76.48 18.21
CA HIS A 34 10.86 -75.66 17.93
C HIS A 34 10.64 -74.60 19.01
N ASP A 35 10.75 -74.96 20.29
CA ASP A 35 10.63 -74.05 21.42
C ASP A 35 11.73 -72.99 21.42
N GLU A 36 12.97 -73.36 21.05
CA GLU A 36 14.09 -72.44 20.88
C GLU A 36 13.86 -71.45 19.72
N ARG A 37 13.31 -71.91 18.59
CA ARG A 37 12.93 -71.03 17.47
C ARG A 37 11.83 -70.05 17.84
N ILE A 38 10.80 -70.51 18.56
CA ILE A 38 9.72 -69.64 19.04
C ILE A 38 10.28 -68.54 19.95
N LYS A 39 11.18 -68.89 20.87
CA LYS A 39 11.79 -67.91 21.79
C LYS A 39 12.62 -66.87 21.05
N LEU A 40 13.46 -67.28 20.10
CA LEU A 40 14.25 -66.34 19.28
C LEU A 40 13.35 -65.40 18.46
N GLU A 41 12.26 -65.93 17.88
CA GLU A 41 11.30 -65.10 17.13
C GLU A 41 10.58 -64.10 18.04
N GLN A 42 10.20 -64.53 19.25
CA GLN A 42 9.61 -63.64 20.26
C GLN A 42 10.60 -62.56 20.71
N GLU A 43 11.86 -62.91 20.95
CA GLU A 43 12.91 -61.95 21.30
C GLU A 43 13.11 -60.89 20.21
N LEU A 44 13.15 -61.31 18.93
CA LEU A 44 13.25 -60.37 17.81
C LEU A 44 12.01 -59.46 17.69
N LYS A 45 10.81 -60.00 17.96
CA LYS A 45 9.56 -59.22 17.93
C LYS A 45 9.45 -58.25 19.10
N MET A 46 9.97 -58.62 20.26
CA MET A 46 9.98 -57.80 21.48
C MET A 46 11.16 -56.82 21.52
N SER A 47 12.15 -56.98 20.63
CA SER A 47 13.27 -56.03 20.53
C SER A 47 12.75 -54.62 20.17
N PRO A 48 13.11 -53.58 20.93
CA PRO A 48 12.69 -52.22 20.64
C PRO A 48 13.30 -51.80 19.30
N LYS A 49 12.44 -51.54 18.32
CA LYS A 49 12.86 -51.04 17.01
C LYS A 49 13.11 -49.54 17.12
N GLU A 50 14.31 -49.11 16.78
CA GLU A 50 14.61 -47.68 16.69
C GLU A 50 13.89 -47.08 15.48
N ILE A 51 12.94 -46.17 15.73
CA ILE A 51 12.30 -45.36 14.69
C ILE A 51 13.03 -44.04 14.66
N ILE A 52 13.94 -43.87 13.70
CA ILE A 52 14.60 -42.58 13.47
C ILE A 52 13.65 -41.74 12.61
N PHE A 53 13.06 -40.72 13.22
CA PHE A 53 12.32 -39.70 12.49
C PHE A 53 13.32 -38.77 11.79
N VAL A 54 13.59 -39.05 10.51
CA VAL A 54 14.34 -38.14 9.66
C VAL A 54 13.41 -36.99 9.27
N THR A 55 13.60 -35.82 9.88
CA THR A 55 12.96 -34.59 9.41
C THR A 55 13.65 -34.15 8.10
N PRO A 56 12.97 -34.18 6.94
CA PRO A 56 13.57 -33.65 5.72
C PRO A 56 13.82 -32.16 5.90
N GLU A 57 14.97 -31.68 5.44
CA GLU A 57 15.23 -30.25 5.33
C GLU A 57 14.14 -29.58 4.48
N PRO A 58 13.71 -28.35 4.81
CA PRO A 58 12.75 -27.62 4.00
C PRO A 58 13.35 -27.40 2.61
N GLN A 59 12.88 -28.15 1.61
CA GLN A 59 13.19 -27.88 0.21
C GLN A 59 12.42 -26.64 -0.22
N GLU A 60 13.13 -25.59 -0.66
CA GLU A 60 12.49 -24.50 -1.38
C GLU A 60 11.99 -25.05 -2.72
N MET A 61 10.67 -25.19 -2.81
CA MET A 61 10.02 -25.56 -4.05
C MET A 61 10.33 -24.45 -5.07
N PRO A 62 10.83 -24.76 -6.28
CA PRO A 62 11.09 -23.73 -7.27
C PRO A 62 9.78 -22.98 -7.56
N ASP A 63 9.85 -21.65 -7.63
CA ASP A 63 8.72 -20.76 -7.97
C ASP A 63 8.25 -21.03 -9.42
N VAL A 64 7.51 -22.11 -9.63
CA VAL A 64 6.89 -22.42 -10.91
C VAL A 64 5.79 -21.39 -11.16
N CYS A 65 5.80 -20.75 -12.34
CA CYS A 65 4.84 -19.72 -12.79
C CYS A 65 4.94 -18.30 -12.19
N ARG A 66 6.00 -17.95 -11.44
CA ARG A 66 6.15 -16.58 -10.91
C ARG A 66 6.20 -15.50 -11.99
N THR A 67 6.84 -15.77 -13.11
CA THR A 67 6.91 -14.84 -14.25
C THR A 67 5.54 -14.62 -14.89
N GLU A 68 4.72 -15.66 -14.96
CA GLU A 68 3.36 -15.58 -15.52
C GLU A 68 2.46 -14.77 -14.59
N ALA A 69 2.54 -15.00 -13.27
CA ALA A 69 1.82 -14.20 -12.28
C ALA A 69 2.21 -12.71 -12.32
N LEU A 70 3.50 -12.40 -12.51
CA LEU A 70 3.95 -11.01 -12.65
C LEU A 70 3.42 -10.37 -13.95
N LEU A 71 3.40 -11.12 -15.06
CA LEU A 71 2.87 -10.63 -16.34
C LEU A 71 1.35 -10.36 -16.26
N GLU A 72 0.60 -11.22 -15.58
CA GLU A 72 -0.83 -11.03 -15.36
C GLU A 72 -1.11 -9.76 -14.55
N LEU A 73 -0.36 -9.54 -13.46
CA LEU A 73 -0.45 -8.31 -12.67
C LEU A 73 -0.09 -7.08 -13.50
N GLU A 74 0.97 -7.13 -14.31
CA GLU A 74 1.32 -6.02 -15.20
C GLU A 74 0.19 -5.72 -16.19
N CYS A 75 -0.42 -6.73 -16.80
CA CYS A 75 -1.54 -6.57 -17.71
C CYS A 75 -2.76 -5.91 -17.05
N GLU A 76 -3.06 -6.25 -15.79
CA GLU A 76 -4.20 -5.68 -15.05
C GLU A 76 -3.95 -4.24 -14.58
N TYR A 77 -2.79 -3.97 -13.98
CA TYR A 77 -2.54 -2.71 -13.28
C TYR A 77 -1.94 -1.62 -14.16
N TYR A 78 -1.13 -1.97 -15.16
CA TYR A 78 -0.52 -0.99 -16.05
C TYR A 78 -1.53 -0.06 -16.78
N PRO A 79 -2.64 -0.54 -17.35
CA PRO A 79 -3.62 0.34 -18.00
C PRO A 79 -4.31 1.28 -16.99
N LEU A 80 -4.56 0.82 -15.77
CA LEU A 80 -5.15 1.63 -14.70
C LEU A 80 -4.21 2.76 -14.28
N LEU A 81 -2.92 2.45 -14.08
CA LEU A 81 -1.89 3.44 -13.76
C LEU A 81 -1.73 4.47 -14.87
N LYS A 82 -1.74 4.03 -16.14
CA LYS A 82 -1.69 4.93 -17.30
C LYS A 82 -2.90 5.87 -17.33
N ALA A 83 -4.10 5.36 -17.07
CA ALA A 83 -5.31 6.18 -17.02
C ALA A 83 -5.28 7.19 -15.85
N GLN A 84 -4.78 6.79 -14.68
CA GLN A 84 -4.60 7.69 -13.54
C GLN A 84 -3.58 8.79 -13.83
N ARG A 85 -2.46 8.46 -14.50
CA ARG A 85 -1.46 9.45 -14.92
C ARG A 85 -2.05 10.53 -15.82
N ILE A 86 -2.82 10.13 -16.84
CA ILE A 86 -3.48 11.08 -17.74
C ILE A 86 -4.43 12.02 -16.96
N LYS A 87 -5.19 11.49 -15.99
CA LYS A 87 -6.07 12.31 -15.15
C LYS A 87 -5.28 13.30 -14.29
N LEU A 88 -4.15 12.87 -13.72
CA LEU A 88 -3.26 13.75 -12.96
C LEU A 88 -2.66 14.84 -13.83
N ASP A 89 -2.19 14.51 -15.03
CA ASP A 89 -1.63 15.48 -15.98
C ASP A 89 -2.69 16.53 -16.35
N ILE A 90 -3.92 16.12 -16.66
CA ILE A 90 -5.04 17.04 -16.95
C ILE A 90 -5.35 17.95 -15.76
N ALA A 91 -5.39 17.40 -14.54
CA ALA A 91 -5.67 18.18 -13.34
C ALA A 91 -4.55 19.19 -13.05
N TYR A 92 -3.30 18.78 -13.24
CA TYR A 92 -2.13 19.64 -13.09
C TYR A 92 -2.15 20.79 -14.09
N ASP A 93 -2.41 20.50 -15.37
CA ASP A 93 -2.51 21.51 -16.41
C ASP A 93 -3.65 22.51 -16.13
N ALA A 94 -4.79 22.03 -15.60
CA ALA A 94 -5.89 22.91 -15.21
C ALA A 94 -5.50 23.88 -14.09
N VAL A 95 -4.80 23.40 -13.05
CA VAL A 95 -4.32 24.25 -11.94
C VAL A 95 -3.29 25.25 -12.46
N LYS A 96 -2.33 24.80 -13.25
CA LYS A 96 -1.29 25.66 -13.83
C LYS A 96 -1.90 26.76 -14.70
N ASN A 97 -2.83 26.40 -15.58
CA ASN A 97 -3.54 27.37 -16.41
C ASN A 97 -4.34 28.36 -15.56
N PHE A 98 -4.94 27.92 -14.46
CA PHE A 98 -5.64 28.80 -13.53
C PHE A 98 -4.68 29.78 -12.84
N GLU A 99 -3.52 29.34 -12.38
CA GLU A 99 -2.50 30.23 -11.81
C GLU A 99 -1.99 31.26 -12.81
N GLU A 100 -1.84 30.86 -14.08
CA GLU A 100 -1.41 31.75 -15.17
C GLU A 100 -2.52 32.73 -15.61
N THR A 101 -3.80 32.34 -15.56
CA THR A 101 -4.94 33.20 -15.94
C THR A 101 -5.52 34.04 -14.81
N SER A 102 -5.35 33.62 -13.55
CA SER A 102 -5.90 34.32 -12.38
C SER A 102 -5.02 35.50 -11.94
N LYS A 103 -3.76 35.56 -12.36
CA LYS A 103 -2.96 36.78 -12.24
C LYS A 103 -3.41 37.72 -13.35
N PRO A 104 -4.09 38.83 -13.04
CA PRO A 104 -4.35 39.84 -14.05
C PRO A 104 -2.99 40.23 -14.64
N SER A 105 -2.89 40.31 -15.97
CA SER A 105 -1.65 40.74 -16.58
C SER A 105 -1.28 42.11 -16.01
N GLU A 106 -0.01 42.34 -15.72
CA GLU A 106 0.49 43.65 -15.27
C GLU A 106 0.03 44.78 -16.22
N TYR A 107 -0.13 44.44 -17.51
CA TYR A 107 -0.70 45.33 -18.52
C TYR A 107 -2.18 45.68 -18.28
N ASP A 108 -3.00 44.69 -17.90
CA ASP A 108 -4.43 44.89 -17.64
C ASP A 108 -4.65 45.71 -16.37
N ILE A 109 -3.83 45.47 -15.33
CA ILE A 109 -3.80 46.26 -14.09
C ILE A 109 -3.43 47.71 -14.40
N ALA A 110 -2.35 47.93 -15.16
CA ALA A 110 -1.92 49.27 -15.55
C ALA A 110 -2.99 50.00 -16.40
N TYR A 111 -3.68 49.27 -17.28
CA TYR A 111 -4.77 49.81 -18.08
C TYR A 111 -5.99 50.19 -17.22
N GLU A 112 -6.36 49.35 -16.26
CA GLU A 112 -7.46 49.61 -15.32
C GLU A 112 -7.16 50.83 -14.42
N ILE A 113 -5.95 50.90 -13.86
CA ILE A 113 -5.49 52.06 -13.08
C ILE A 113 -5.51 53.34 -13.93
N LYS A 114 -5.08 53.28 -15.19
CA LYS A 114 -5.05 54.45 -16.08
C LYS A 114 -6.44 54.91 -16.54
N SER A 115 -7.34 53.96 -16.76
CA SER A 115 -8.72 54.23 -17.19
C SER A 115 -9.58 54.72 -16.02
N ASN A 116 -9.44 54.11 -14.84
CA ASN A 116 -10.23 54.41 -13.64
C ASN A 116 -9.37 54.80 -12.42
N PRO A 117 -8.54 55.85 -12.50
CA PRO A 117 -7.64 56.22 -11.40
C PRO A 117 -8.37 56.65 -10.12
N PHE A 118 -9.62 57.10 -10.25
CA PHE A 118 -10.42 57.63 -9.13
C PHE A 118 -10.94 56.56 -8.17
N ILE A 119 -10.84 55.28 -8.55
CA ILE A 119 -11.21 54.15 -7.67
C ILE A 119 -10.06 53.84 -6.71
N TYR A 120 -8.82 54.08 -7.14
CA TYR A 120 -7.61 53.66 -6.44
C TYR A 120 -6.89 54.82 -5.73
N TYR A 121 -7.13 56.06 -6.16
CA TYR A 121 -6.43 57.24 -5.67
C TYR A 121 -7.37 58.29 -5.10
N GLU A 122 -6.93 58.95 -4.03
CA GLU A 122 -7.64 60.07 -3.44
C GLU A 122 -7.29 61.34 -4.23
N GLY A 123 -8.31 62.02 -4.75
CA GLY A 123 -8.16 63.24 -5.52
C GLY A 123 -9.10 64.33 -5.02
N ASN A 124 -8.59 65.56 -4.95
CA ASN A 124 -9.40 66.70 -4.53
C ASN A 124 -10.34 67.13 -5.66
N PHE A 125 -11.59 66.68 -5.60
CA PHE A 125 -12.49 66.76 -6.75
C PHE A 125 -13.18 68.11 -6.96
N ASN A 126 -13.30 68.97 -5.93
CA ASN A 126 -13.95 70.29 -6.01
C ASN A 126 -15.12 70.33 -7.01
N ASP A 127 -16.11 69.44 -6.85
CA ASP A 127 -17.30 69.31 -7.71
C ASP A 127 -17.03 69.17 -9.23
N GLY A 128 -15.90 68.55 -9.57
CA GLY A 128 -15.45 68.31 -10.94
C GLY A 128 -14.58 69.43 -11.54
N PHE A 129 -14.35 70.53 -10.82
CA PHE A 129 -13.47 71.63 -11.24
C PHE A 129 -12.00 71.42 -10.86
N GLY A 130 -11.73 70.55 -9.88
CA GLY A 130 -10.37 70.28 -9.41
C GLY A 130 -9.70 71.49 -8.75
N THR A 131 -8.37 71.49 -8.74
CA THR A 131 -7.55 72.59 -8.23
C THR A 131 -7.22 73.56 -9.37
N ALA A 132 -7.34 74.87 -9.17
CA ALA A 132 -6.98 75.85 -10.19
C ALA A 132 -5.49 75.75 -10.55
N ILE A 133 -5.13 75.92 -11.83
CA ILE A 133 -3.75 75.79 -12.34
C ILE A 133 -2.74 76.61 -11.52
N GLU A 134 -3.15 77.80 -11.08
CA GLU A 134 -2.31 78.72 -10.31
C GLU A 134 -1.94 78.19 -8.92
N ASP A 135 -2.79 77.34 -8.33
CA ASP A 135 -2.62 76.81 -6.98
C ASP A 135 -2.06 75.38 -6.97
N VAL A 136 -1.97 74.71 -8.14
CA VAL A 136 -1.35 73.39 -8.25
C VAL A 136 0.08 73.36 -7.68
N PRO A 137 0.98 74.32 -7.98
CA PRO A 137 2.33 74.32 -7.41
C PRO A 137 2.35 74.43 -5.88
N LYS A 138 1.37 75.14 -5.30
CA LYS A 138 1.27 75.30 -3.84
C LYS A 138 0.82 73.99 -3.19
N VAL A 139 -0.17 73.32 -3.78
CA VAL A 139 -0.67 72.03 -3.29
C VAL A 139 0.40 70.94 -3.40
N LEU A 140 1.21 70.95 -4.46
CA LEU A 140 2.35 70.04 -4.62
C LEU A 140 3.46 70.27 -3.58
N GLN A 141 3.65 71.50 -3.10
CA GLN A 141 4.61 71.82 -2.04
C GLN A 141 4.08 71.45 -0.64
N SER A 142 2.76 71.34 -0.48
CA SER A 142 2.07 71.04 0.77
C SER A 142 1.46 69.64 0.79
N ILE A 143 2.07 68.66 0.11
CA ILE A 143 1.55 67.29 0.11
C ILE A 143 1.64 66.76 1.55
N PRO A 144 0.54 66.21 2.11
CA PRO A 144 0.55 65.67 3.46
C PRO A 144 1.56 64.53 3.60
N GLU A 145 2.28 64.54 4.72
CA GLU A 145 3.36 63.58 4.99
C GLU A 145 2.80 62.15 4.97
N GLY A 146 3.38 61.28 4.12
CA GLY A 146 2.90 59.92 3.90
C GLY A 146 2.11 59.70 2.60
N PHE A 147 1.69 60.76 1.90
CA PHE A 147 1.09 60.65 0.57
C PHE A 147 2.12 60.91 -0.53
N ARG A 148 2.05 60.14 -1.62
CA ARG A 148 2.87 60.32 -2.81
C ARG A 148 2.01 60.84 -3.96
N LEU A 149 2.61 61.70 -4.78
CA LEU A 149 2.01 62.16 -6.03
C LEU A 149 2.11 61.05 -7.09
N ILE A 150 0.98 60.70 -7.69
CA ILE A 150 0.94 59.67 -8.75
C ILE A 150 0.78 60.31 -10.12
N ASP A 151 -0.20 61.21 -10.28
CA ASP A 151 -0.44 61.88 -11.54
C ASP A 151 -1.20 63.21 -11.33
N VAL A 152 -1.05 64.11 -12.29
CA VAL A 152 -1.78 65.38 -12.36
C VAL A 152 -2.53 65.42 -13.68
N ARG A 153 -3.86 65.30 -13.61
CA ARG A 153 -4.73 65.21 -14.80
C ARG A 153 -5.59 66.45 -14.96
N GLN A 154 -5.98 66.80 -16.18
CA GLN A 154 -6.93 67.88 -16.40
C GLN A 154 -8.31 67.54 -15.80
N ALA A 155 -8.94 68.52 -15.16
CA ALA A 155 -10.27 68.36 -14.58
C ALA A 155 -11.34 68.10 -15.66
N LEU A 156 -12.39 67.36 -15.29
CA LEU A 156 -13.50 67.04 -16.20
C LEU A 156 -14.35 68.28 -16.55
N ARG A 157 -14.36 69.28 -15.66
CA ARG A 157 -15.06 70.56 -15.87
C ARG A 157 -14.08 71.71 -15.61
N GLY A 158 -14.02 72.68 -16.52
CA GLY A 158 -13.16 73.86 -16.39
C GLY A 158 -11.69 73.64 -16.76
N SER A 159 -10.83 74.57 -16.34
CA SER A 159 -9.39 74.58 -16.62
C SER A 159 -8.53 74.03 -15.47
N GLY A 160 -9.13 73.56 -14.38
CA GLY A 160 -8.39 73.03 -13.24
C GLY A 160 -7.73 71.68 -13.50
N GLN A 161 -7.00 71.20 -12.51
CA GLN A 161 -6.32 69.90 -12.53
C GLN A 161 -6.70 69.08 -11.30
N PHE A 162 -6.91 67.78 -11.50
CA PHE A 162 -6.99 66.79 -10.43
C PHE A 162 -5.58 66.36 -10.06
N ILE A 163 -5.27 66.48 -8.78
CA ILE A 163 -4.03 65.98 -8.18
C ILE A 163 -4.40 64.63 -7.56
N LEU A 164 -3.83 63.55 -8.09
CA LEU A 164 -4.05 62.19 -7.61
C LEU A 164 -2.94 61.81 -6.64
N MET A 165 -3.34 61.48 -5.42
CA MET A 165 -2.44 61.10 -4.34
C MET A 165 -2.82 59.73 -3.80
N SER A 166 -1.82 58.99 -3.31
CA SER A 166 -2.04 57.73 -2.61
C SER A 166 -1.11 57.61 -1.42
N ALA A 167 -1.61 57.00 -0.36
CA ALA A 167 -0.84 56.58 0.82
C ALA A 167 -0.31 55.13 0.68
N LYS A 168 -0.73 54.40 -0.37
CA LYS A 168 -0.35 52.99 -0.58
C LYS A 168 0.99 52.85 -1.27
N THR A 169 1.72 51.78 -0.96
CA THR A 169 3.00 51.43 -1.60
C THR A 169 2.76 50.81 -2.97
N ASP A 170 3.77 50.83 -3.85
CA ASP A 170 3.65 50.29 -5.22
C ASP A 170 3.24 48.80 -5.21
N GLU A 171 3.63 48.04 -4.19
CA GLU A 171 3.27 46.63 -3.98
C GLU A 171 1.82 46.39 -3.54
N GLU A 172 1.13 47.41 -3.01
CA GLU A 172 -0.30 47.33 -2.65
C GLU A 172 -1.22 47.80 -3.79
N ILE A 173 -0.63 48.41 -4.83
CA ILE A 173 -1.31 48.91 -6.02
C ILE A 173 -1.16 47.91 -7.18
N LEU A 174 -0.07 47.13 -7.20
CA LEU A 174 0.21 46.01 -8.13
C LEU A 174 -0.40 44.69 -7.66
#